data_AF-A0A349DBX7-F1
#
_entry.id   AF-A0A349DBX7-F1
#
_cell.length_a   1.000
_cell.length_b   1.000
_cell.length_c   1.000
_cell.angle_alpha   90.00
_cell.angle_beta   90.00
_cell.angle_gamma   90.00
#
_symmetry.space_group_name_H-M   'P 1'
#
loop_
_entity.id
_entity.type
_entity.pdbx_description
1 polymer ?
#
loop_
_entity_poly.entity_id
_entity_poly.type
_entity_poly.pdbx_seq_one_letter_code
_entity_poly.pdbx_strand_id
1 'polypeptide(L)'
;MIMLLYIFLLNRYLYANLGKGDKAFALISLIFGCVFITWYGFFKNPFEFTASMIGLEYPWHFKMWGIFAPISIFVNTLLMYRKFDYSNKAGVISGSIGCAAMFVTINVPSAGEDLILTSLRCMSHWTGALVFAFCCAAPIVMFLLHMAKTKDKKFIALTAVFCAVLVAMLVLLATVGKDGIIESLPMWATYLLLFLVNFTNLFDVKKAEEKEPALV
;
A
#
# COMPACT_ATOMS: atom_id res chain seq x y z
N MET A 1 14.01 13.46 -9.15
CA MET A 1 14.71 12.43 -8.34
C MET A 1 13.78 11.30 -7.87
N ILE A 2 12.68 11.58 -7.16
CA ILE A 2 11.81 10.51 -6.60
C ILE A 2 11.10 9.69 -7.69
N MET A 3 10.58 10.31 -8.76
CA MET A 3 10.01 9.56 -9.90
C MET A 3 11.02 8.64 -10.60
N LEU A 4 12.30 9.03 -10.67
CA LEU A 4 13.35 8.19 -11.23
C LEU A 4 13.62 6.97 -10.33
N LEU A 5 13.59 7.16 -9.01
CA LEU A 5 13.66 6.05 -8.06
C LEU A 5 12.48 5.08 -8.23
N TYR A 6 11.26 5.58 -8.45
CA TYR A 6 10.11 4.73 -8.75
C TYR A 6 10.28 3.91 -10.02
N ILE A 7 10.72 4.54 -11.11
CA ILE A 7 10.98 3.84 -12.38
C ILE A 7 12.06 2.78 -12.21
N PHE A 8 13.14 3.11 -11.47
CA PHE A 8 14.19 2.15 -11.15
C PHE A 8 13.67 0.96 -10.35
N LEU A 9 12.92 1.20 -9.27
CA LEU A 9 12.35 0.15 -8.43
C LEU A 9 11.36 -0.71 -9.21
N LEU A 10 10.53 -0.11 -10.05
CA LEU A 10 9.59 -0.82 -10.92
C LEU A 10 10.34 -1.76 -11.86
N ASN A 11 11.38 -1.28 -12.54
CA ASN A 11 12.20 -2.12 -13.42
C ASN A 11 12.92 -3.23 -12.66
N ARG A 12 13.48 -2.92 -11.48
CA ARG A 12 14.19 -3.90 -10.63
C ARG A 12 13.24 -5.03 -10.19
N TYR A 13 12.04 -4.69 -9.72
CA TYR A 13 11.12 -5.68 -9.17
C TYR A 13 10.29 -6.43 -10.22
N LEU A 14 10.07 -5.84 -11.40
CA LEU A 14 9.35 -6.53 -12.48
C LEU A 14 10.25 -7.41 -13.35
N TYR A 15 11.45 -6.94 -13.70
CA TYR A 15 12.23 -7.54 -14.78
C TYR A 15 13.56 -8.15 -14.35
N ALA A 16 14.09 -7.78 -13.17
CA ALA A 16 15.36 -8.32 -12.72
C ALA A 16 15.21 -9.66 -11.98
N ASN A 17 16.33 -10.37 -11.89
CA ASN A 17 16.49 -11.49 -10.98
C ASN A 17 16.67 -10.95 -9.55
N LEU A 18 15.68 -11.20 -8.71
CA LEU A 18 15.67 -10.71 -7.33
C LEU A 18 16.60 -11.55 -6.44
N GLY A 19 17.52 -10.86 -5.78
CA GLY A 19 18.46 -11.45 -4.83
C GLY A 19 18.01 -11.29 -3.37
N LYS A 20 18.87 -11.75 -2.45
CA LYS A 20 18.68 -11.56 -1.00
C LYS A 20 18.61 -10.07 -0.61
N GLY A 21 19.41 -9.23 -1.27
CA GLY A 21 19.43 -7.78 -1.02
C GLY A 21 18.09 -7.10 -1.34
N ASP A 22 17.43 -7.50 -2.43
CA ASP A 22 16.11 -6.98 -2.78
C ASP A 22 15.06 -7.36 -1.74
N LYS A 23 15.04 -8.65 -1.33
CA LYS A 23 14.15 -9.11 -0.27
C LYS A 23 14.39 -8.37 1.05
N ALA A 24 15.65 -8.12 1.40
CA ALA A 24 16.01 -7.35 2.59
C ALA A 24 15.53 -5.89 2.48
N PHE A 25 15.74 -5.24 1.34
CA PHE A 25 15.23 -3.88 1.09
C PHE A 25 13.71 -3.81 1.18
N ALA A 26 12.99 -4.77 0.58
CA ALA A 26 11.54 -4.84 0.67
C ALA A 26 11.07 -5.00 2.13
N LEU A 27 11.71 -5.86 2.92
CA LEU A 27 11.38 -6.04 4.35
C LEU A 27 11.66 -4.77 5.16
N ILE A 28 12.85 -4.19 5.00
CA ILE A 28 13.25 -2.97 5.72
C ILE A 28 12.30 -1.82 5.38
N SER A 29 12.00 -1.62 4.09
CA SER A 29 11.06 -0.59 3.67
C SER A 29 9.63 -0.85 4.18
N LEU A 30 9.19 -2.11 4.29
CA LEU A 30 7.89 -2.48 4.87
C LEU A 30 7.81 -2.10 6.35
N ILE A 31 8.80 -2.53 7.14
CA ILE A 31 8.86 -2.23 8.58
C ILE A 31 8.99 -0.73 8.80
N PHE A 32 9.93 -0.08 8.11
CA PHE A 32 10.15 1.35 8.21
C PHE A 32 8.91 2.14 7.81
N GLY A 33 8.24 1.76 6.72
CA GLY A 33 6.98 2.38 6.28
C GLY A 33 5.91 2.29 7.38
N CYS A 34 5.65 1.09 7.90
CA CYS A 34 4.67 0.87 8.96
C CYS A 34 4.99 1.68 10.23
N VAL A 35 6.24 1.63 10.70
CA VAL A 35 6.69 2.37 11.89
C VAL A 35 6.60 3.87 11.66
N PHE A 36 7.05 4.37 10.51
CA PHE A 36 7.06 5.80 10.20
C PHE A 36 5.64 6.35 10.10
N ILE A 37 4.72 5.69 9.39
CA ILE A 37 3.34 6.19 9.28
C ILE A 37 2.64 6.23 10.63
N THR A 38 2.92 5.24 11.48
CA THR A 38 2.33 5.13 12.82
C THR A 38 2.91 6.22 13.70
N TRP A 39 4.23 6.30 13.83
CA TRP A 39 4.91 7.30 14.64
C TRP A 39 4.53 8.74 14.23
N TYR A 40 4.52 9.04 12.93
CA TYR A 40 4.10 10.33 12.39
C TYR A 40 2.64 10.66 12.75
N GLY A 41 1.72 9.69 12.64
CA GLY A 41 0.31 9.88 12.98
C GLY A 41 0.07 10.28 14.44
N PHE A 42 1.02 9.97 15.33
CA PHE A 42 0.97 10.30 16.76
C PHE A 42 1.73 11.58 17.13
N PHE A 43 2.19 12.38 16.16
CA PHE A 43 2.72 13.72 16.45
C PHE A 43 1.66 14.64 17.07
N LYS A 44 0.38 14.33 16.81
CA LYS A 44 -0.79 14.92 17.45
C LYS A 44 -1.77 13.82 17.83
N ASN A 45 -2.86 14.19 18.48
CA ASN A 45 -3.97 13.27 18.76
C ASN A 45 -4.52 12.69 17.43
N PRO A 46 -4.31 11.40 17.12
CA PRO A 46 -4.72 10.82 15.85
C PRO A 46 -6.25 10.64 15.75
N PHE A 47 -6.98 10.80 16.86
CA PHE A 47 -8.46 10.81 16.86
C PHE A 47 -9.05 12.16 16.44
N GLU A 48 -8.23 13.21 16.37
CA GLU A 48 -8.67 14.56 15.99
C GLU A 48 -8.04 15.02 14.66
N PHE A 49 -6.79 14.60 14.40
CA PHE A 49 -6.01 15.12 13.28
C PHE A 49 -5.71 14.02 12.24
N THR A 50 -6.03 14.32 10.98
CA THR A 50 -5.60 13.50 9.84
C THR A 50 -4.12 13.65 9.57
N ALA A 51 -3.53 12.72 8.81
CA ALA A 51 -2.12 12.77 8.44
C ALA A 51 -1.76 14.10 7.73
N SER A 52 -2.67 14.61 6.88
CA SER A 52 -2.50 15.88 6.19
C SER A 52 -2.66 17.12 7.07
N MET A 53 -3.48 17.05 8.13
CA MET A 53 -3.64 18.15 9.09
C MET A 53 -2.40 18.28 9.99
N ILE A 54 -1.82 17.17 10.43
CA ILE A 54 -0.51 17.15 11.11
C ILE A 54 0.56 17.77 10.19
N GLY A 55 0.44 17.53 8.88
CA GLY A 55 1.38 18.02 7.87
C GLY A 55 1.42 19.53 7.69
N LEU A 56 0.43 20.28 8.20
CA LEU A 56 0.48 21.75 8.20
C LEU A 56 1.58 22.27 9.13
N GLU A 57 1.77 21.61 10.27
CA GLU A 57 2.80 21.98 11.26
C GLU A 57 4.11 21.23 11.02
N TYR A 58 4.03 20.03 10.46
CA TYR A 58 5.19 19.17 10.19
C TYR A 58 5.34 18.84 8.69
N PRO A 59 5.52 19.85 7.81
CA PRO A 59 5.42 19.67 6.35
C PRO A 59 6.50 18.75 5.77
N TRP A 60 7.71 18.75 6.34
CA TRP A 60 8.77 17.84 5.92
C TRP A 60 8.46 16.38 6.27
N HIS A 61 7.84 16.13 7.42
CA HIS A 61 7.43 14.79 7.83
C HIS A 61 6.28 14.27 6.97
N PHE A 62 5.32 15.14 6.61
CA PHE A 62 4.25 14.77 5.69
C PHE A 62 4.75 14.46 4.28
N LYS A 63 5.73 15.21 3.77
CA LYS A 63 6.39 14.89 2.50
C LYS A 63 7.11 13.55 2.55
N MET A 64 7.84 13.27 3.63
CA MET A 64 8.46 11.95 3.86
C MET A 64 7.41 10.84 3.92
N TRP A 65 6.28 11.08 4.59
CA TRP A 65 5.15 10.15 4.67
C TRP A 65 4.66 9.77 3.27
N GLY A 66 4.40 10.75 2.41
CA GLY A 66 3.95 10.51 1.03
C GLY A 66 5.02 9.99 0.07
N ILE A 67 6.25 9.75 0.54
CA ILE A 67 7.29 9.05 -0.22
C ILE A 67 7.42 7.61 0.29
N PHE A 68 7.58 7.46 1.61
CA PHE A 68 7.88 6.15 2.20
C PHE A 68 6.67 5.22 2.19
N ALA A 69 5.47 5.73 2.44
CA ALA A 69 4.25 4.95 2.40
C ALA A 69 4.02 4.27 1.03
N PRO A 70 3.93 5.04 -0.09
CA PRO A 70 3.74 4.45 -1.41
C PRO A 70 4.90 3.56 -1.87
N ILE A 71 6.17 3.95 -1.68
CA ILE A 71 7.32 3.11 -2.07
C ILE A 71 7.25 1.75 -1.36
N SER A 72 7.02 1.78 -0.05
CA SER A 72 6.99 0.59 0.77
C SER A 72 5.89 -0.38 0.34
N ILE A 73 4.65 0.12 0.15
CA ILE A 73 3.52 -0.69 -0.29
C ILE A 73 3.76 -1.23 -1.71
N PHE A 74 4.21 -0.36 -2.62
CA PHE A 74 4.36 -0.74 -4.03
C PHE A 74 5.46 -1.78 -4.24
N VAL A 75 6.64 -1.58 -3.66
CA VAL A 75 7.75 -2.54 -3.73
C VAL A 75 7.34 -3.90 -3.17
N ASN A 76 6.65 -3.91 -2.03
CA ASN A 76 6.20 -5.17 -1.42
C ASN A 76 5.05 -5.83 -2.19
N THR A 77 4.21 -5.06 -2.87
CA THR A 77 3.19 -5.59 -3.78
C THR A 77 3.84 -6.24 -5.00
N LEU A 78 4.88 -5.63 -5.58
CA LEU A 78 5.63 -6.23 -6.68
C LEU A 78 6.40 -7.48 -6.22
N LEU A 79 6.99 -7.47 -5.02
CA LEU A 79 7.62 -8.66 -4.45
C LEU A 79 6.61 -9.81 -4.28
N MET A 80 5.40 -9.51 -3.82
CA MET A 80 4.29 -10.47 -3.71
C MET A 80 3.94 -11.05 -5.07
N TYR A 81 3.82 -10.23 -6.11
CA TYR A 81 3.58 -10.70 -7.47
C TYR A 81 4.67 -11.68 -7.91
N ARG A 82 5.95 -11.34 -7.67
CA ARG A 82 7.09 -12.20 -8.00
C ARG A 82 7.12 -13.51 -7.20
N LYS A 83 6.73 -13.50 -5.91
CA LYS A 83 6.71 -14.69 -5.06
C LYS A 83 5.77 -15.77 -5.60
N PHE A 84 4.67 -15.37 -6.23
CA PHE A 84 3.63 -16.28 -6.73
C PHE A 84 3.59 -16.40 -8.26
N ASP A 85 4.63 -15.93 -8.95
CA ASP A 85 4.69 -15.87 -10.43
C ASP A 85 3.45 -15.20 -11.06
N TYR A 86 2.89 -14.22 -10.36
CA TYR A 86 1.72 -13.49 -10.78
C TYR A 86 2.12 -12.26 -11.58
N SER A 87 1.52 -12.08 -12.76
CA SER A 87 1.69 -10.88 -13.57
C SER A 87 0.34 -10.24 -13.89
N ASN A 88 0.19 -8.96 -13.55
CA ASN A 88 -1.00 -8.19 -13.87
C ASN A 88 -0.64 -6.74 -14.18
N LYS A 89 -0.66 -6.41 -15.48
CA LYS A 89 -0.34 -5.05 -15.98
C LYS A 89 -1.28 -3.99 -15.41
N ALA A 90 -2.58 -4.28 -15.30
CA ALA A 90 -3.54 -3.33 -14.75
C ALA A 90 -3.24 -3.01 -13.27
N GLY A 91 -2.85 -4.02 -12.49
CA GLY A 91 -2.40 -3.82 -11.11
C GLY A 91 -1.13 -2.97 -11.01
N VAL A 92 -0.13 -3.22 -11.87
CA VAL A 92 1.11 -2.41 -11.90
C VAL A 92 0.83 -0.96 -12.29
N ILE A 93 0.01 -0.73 -13.32
CA ILE A 93 -0.40 0.61 -13.76
C ILE A 93 -1.16 1.31 -12.64
N SER A 94 -2.13 0.63 -12.03
CA SER A 94 -2.91 1.17 -10.91
C SER A 94 -2.00 1.56 -9.75
N GLY A 95 -1.14 0.66 -9.25
CA GLY A 95 -0.21 0.97 -8.17
C GLY A 95 0.72 2.16 -8.49
N SER A 96 1.15 2.28 -9.75
CA SER A 96 1.96 3.42 -10.22
C SER A 96 1.19 4.74 -10.20
N ILE A 97 -0.07 4.73 -10.65
CA ILE A 97 -0.98 5.89 -10.56
C ILE A 97 -1.21 6.28 -9.09
N GLY A 98 -1.40 5.31 -8.20
CA GLY A 98 -1.55 5.57 -6.76
C GLY A 98 -0.32 6.27 -6.19
N CYS A 99 0.89 5.77 -6.49
CA CYS A 99 2.14 6.42 -6.08
C CYS A 99 2.26 7.85 -6.65
N ALA A 100 1.86 8.08 -7.90
CA ALA A 100 1.87 9.40 -8.52
C ALA A 100 0.87 10.37 -7.85
N ALA A 101 -0.33 9.90 -7.53
CA ALA A 101 -1.38 10.70 -6.89
C ALA A 101 -0.97 11.21 -5.51
N MET A 102 -0.17 10.44 -4.77
CA MET A 102 0.37 10.87 -3.48
C MET A 102 1.22 12.15 -3.58
N PHE A 103 1.91 12.39 -4.70
CA PHE A 103 2.66 13.63 -4.90
C PHE A 103 1.75 14.85 -4.96
N VAL A 104 0.52 14.71 -5.45
CA VAL A 104 -0.47 15.80 -5.44
C VAL A 104 -0.84 16.09 -3.98
N THR A 105 -1.19 15.06 -3.22
CA THR A 105 -1.64 15.17 -1.82
C THR A 105 -0.60 15.85 -0.92
N ILE A 106 0.69 15.51 -1.04
CA ILE A 106 1.72 16.11 -0.18
C ILE A 106 2.15 17.53 -0.55
N ASN A 107 1.87 17.98 -1.79
CA ASN A 107 2.25 19.32 -2.25
C ASN A 107 1.07 20.30 -2.26
N VAL A 108 -0.16 19.81 -2.15
CA VAL A 108 -1.38 20.63 -2.16
C VAL A 108 -2.07 20.49 -0.80
N PRO A 109 -2.01 21.45 0.12
CA PRO A 109 -2.60 21.32 1.46
C PRO A 109 -4.14 21.37 1.43
N SER A 110 -4.80 20.55 2.26
CA SER A 110 -6.28 20.47 2.40
C SER A 110 -6.84 21.01 3.71
N ALA A 111 -6.05 21.76 4.48
CA ALA A 111 -6.46 22.36 5.75
C ALA A 111 -5.69 23.68 5.97
N GLY A 112 -6.20 24.57 6.81
CA GLY A 112 -5.65 25.92 7.07
C GLY A 112 -6.74 26.98 7.23
N GLU A 113 -6.36 28.21 7.62
CA GLU A 113 -7.30 29.30 7.97
C GLU A 113 -8.24 29.71 6.81
N ASP A 114 -7.81 29.57 5.55
CA ASP A 114 -8.60 29.92 4.35
C ASP A 114 -9.27 28.69 3.68
N LEU A 115 -9.83 27.76 4.45
CA LEU A 115 -10.35 26.50 3.88
C LEU A 115 -11.70 26.68 3.17
N ILE A 116 -11.67 26.89 1.86
CA ILE A 116 -12.84 26.71 0.99
C ILE A 116 -12.86 25.25 0.50
N LEU A 117 -13.82 24.45 1.00
CA LEU A 117 -13.91 23.00 0.70
C LEU A 117 -14.05 22.72 -0.81
N THR A 118 -14.73 23.62 -1.54
CA THR A 118 -14.93 23.53 -3.00
C THR A 118 -13.77 24.11 -3.81
N SER A 119 -12.73 24.64 -3.17
CA SER A 119 -11.57 25.16 -3.90
C SER A 119 -10.88 24.05 -4.68
N LEU A 120 -10.35 24.40 -5.85
CA LEU A 120 -9.54 23.48 -6.66
C LEU A 120 -8.40 22.86 -5.84
N ARG A 121 -7.81 23.63 -4.91
CA ARG A 121 -6.78 23.17 -3.98
C ARG A 121 -7.27 22.02 -3.09
N CYS A 122 -8.36 22.25 -2.34
CA CYS A 122 -8.91 21.25 -1.41
C CYS A 122 -9.39 20.00 -2.14
N MET A 123 -10.11 20.19 -3.25
CA MET A 123 -10.58 19.08 -4.09
C MET A 123 -9.44 18.26 -4.69
N SER A 124 -8.34 18.92 -5.12
CA SER A 124 -7.17 18.22 -5.67
C SER A 124 -6.47 17.36 -4.63
N HIS A 125 -6.33 17.84 -3.39
CA HIS A 125 -5.74 17.05 -2.31
C HIS A 125 -6.58 15.81 -2.00
N TRP A 126 -7.90 15.99 -1.80
CA TRP A 126 -8.79 14.88 -1.47
C TRP A 126 -8.89 13.87 -2.61
N THR A 127 -8.96 14.35 -3.86
CA THR A 127 -8.92 13.49 -5.04
C THR A 127 -7.60 12.72 -5.09
N GLY A 128 -6.46 13.38 -4.88
CA GLY A 128 -5.15 12.73 -4.82
C GLY A 128 -5.09 11.64 -3.74
N ALA A 129 -5.62 11.93 -2.54
CA ALA A 129 -5.62 11.00 -1.42
C ALA A 129 -6.50 9.78 -1.70
N LEU A 130 -7.70 9.99 -2.26
CA LEU A 130 -8.60 8.91 -2.66
C LEU A 130 -8.00 8.06 -3.78
N VAL A 131 -7.46 8.69 -4.83
CA VAL A 131 -6.80 7.98 -5.93
C VAL A 131 -5.64 7.16 -5.41
N PHE A 132 -4.80 7.71 -4.51
CA PHE A 132 -3.75 6.94 -3.84
C PHE A 132 -4.32 5.71 -3.13
N ALA A 133 -5.31 5.89 -2.26
CA ALA A 133 -5.88 4.80 -1.46
C ALA A 133 -6.41 3.66 -2.34
N PHE A 134 -7.27 3.98 -3.31
CA PHE A 134 -7.86 2.98 -4.20
C PHE A 134 -6.84 2.34 -5.13
N CYS A 135 -5.95 3.14 -5.73
CA CYS A 135 -5.01 2.61 -6.72
C CYS A 135 -3.84 1.83 -6.09
N CYS A 136 -3.48 2.10 -4.82
CA CYS A 136 -2.52 1.27 -4.09
C CYS A 136 -3.17 -0.03 -3.55
N ALA A 137 -4.45 0.00 -3.16
CA ALA A 137 -5.16 -1.20 -2.71
C ALA A 137 -5.53 -2.13 -3.88
N ALA A 138 -5.88 -1.58 -5.04
CA ALA A 138 -6.32 -2.31 -6.23
C ALA A 138 -5.40 -3.47 -6.65
N PRO A 139 -4.07 -3.31 -6.82
CA PRO A 139 -3.20 -4.43 -7.19
C PRO A 139 -3.22 -5.57 -6.16
N ILE A 140 -3.30 -5.25 -4.87
CA ILE A 140 -3.40 -6.24 -3.80
C ILE A 140 -4.72 -6.99 -3.91
N VAL A 141 -5.85 -6.28 -4.07
CA VAL A 141 -7.17 -6.90 -4.25
C VAL A 141 -7.21 -7.78 -5.50
N MET A 142 -6.65 -7.32 -6.63
CA MET A 142 -6.58 -8.11 -7.86
C MET A 142 -5.79 -9.41 -7.66
N PHE A 143 -4.65 -9.34 -6.97
CA PHE A 143 -3.86 -10.52 -6.62
C PHE A 143 -4.64 -11.45 -5.69
N LEU A 144 -5.25 -10.94 -4.62
CA LEU A 144 -6.01 -11.74 -3.65
C LEU A 144 -7.19 -12.45 -4.32
N LEU A 145 -7.96 -11.75 -5.15
CA LEU A 145 -9.06 -12.33 -5.92
C LEU A 145 -8.57 -13.39 -6.91
N HIS A 146 -7.41 -13.19 -7.53
CA HIS A 146 -6.79 -14.20 -8.38
C HIS A 146 -6.41 -15.44 -7.58
N MET A 147 -5.73 -15.27 -6.45
CA MET A 147 -5.33 -16.39 -5.59
C MET A 147 -6.51 -17.10 -4.95
N ALA A 148 -7.60 -16.40 -4.61
CA ALA A 148 -8.82 -17.00 -4.09
C ALA A 148 -9.48 -17.97 -5.09
N LYS A 149 -9.30 -17.76 -6.40
CA LYS A 149 -9.79 -18.69 -7.45
C LYS A 149 -9.07 -20.04 -7.42
N THR A 150 -7.89 -20.12 -6.80
CA THR A 150 -7.18 -21.41 -6.59
C THR A 150 -7.84 -22.27 -5.51
N LYS A 151 -8.90 -21.76 -4.84
CA LYS A 151 -9.64 -22.40 -3.75
C LYS A 151 -8.82 -22.67 -2.48
N ASP A 152 -7.65 -22.05 -2.35
CA ASP A 152 -6.91 -22.05 -1.09
C ASP A 152 -7.68 -21.24 -0.03
N LYS A 153 -8.09 -21.92 1.05
CA LYS A 153 -8.86 -21.34 2.15
C LYS A 153 -8.15 -20.15 2.80
N LYS A 154 -6.81 -20.15 2.85
CA LYS A 154 -6.03 -19.05 3.42
C LYS A 154 -6.16 -17.80 2.57
N PHE A 155 -6.07 -17.93 1.24
CA PHE A 155 -6.24 -16.81 0.32
C PHE A 155 -7.69 -16.31 0.27
N ILE A 156 -8.68 -17.20 0.36
CA ILE A 156 -10.09 -16.80 0.48
C ILE A 156 -10.31 -15.99 1.77
N ALA A 157 -9.84 -16.49 2.91
CA ALA A 157 -9.97 -15.79 4.18
C ALA A 157 -9.26 -14.44 4.15
N LEU A 158 -8.02 -14.41 3.65
CA LEU A 158 -7.25 -13.17 3.53
C LEU A 158 -7.95 -12.15 2.62
N THR A 159 -8.54 -12.60 1.50
CA THR A 159 -9.32 -11.75 0.59
C THR A 159 -10.54 -11.17 1.30
N ALA A 160 -11.32 -12.00 1.98
CA ALA A 160 -12.51 -11.58 2.70
C ALA A 160 -12.19 -10.56 3.80
N VAL A 161 -11.17 -10.83 4.62
CA VAL A 161 -10.71 -9.92 5.68
C VAL A 161 -10.22 -8.60 5.10
N PHE A 162 -9.39 -8.63 4.06
CA PHE A 162 -8.86 -7.40 3.47
C PHE A 162 -9.96 -6.55 2.83
N CYS A 163 -10.88 -7.16 2.08
CA CYS A 163 -12.05 -6.46 1.54
C CYS A 163 -12.95 -5.90 2.64
N ALA A 164 -13.16 -6.64 3.74
CA ALA A 164 -13.94 -6.16 4.87
C ALA A 164 -13.30 -4.92 5.52
N VAL A 165 -11.97 -4.88 5.66
CA VAL A 165 -11.26 -3.68 6.15
C VAL A 165 -11.47 -2.49 5.22
N LEU A 166 -11.37 -2.68 3.90
CA LEU A 166 -11.59 -1.60 2.94
C LEU A 166 -13.04 -1.07 3.00
N VAL A 167 -14.03 -1.96 3.07
CA VAL A 167 -15.45 -1.57 3.21
C VAL A 167 -15.70 -0.87 4.53
N ALA A 168 -15.18 -1.41 5.64
CA ALA A 168 -15.31 -0.80 6.96
C ALA A 168 -14.70 0.61 6.98
N MET A 169 -13.56 0.81 6.35
CA MET A 169 -12.94 2.14 6.23
C MET A 169 -13.82 3.12 5.44
N LEU A 170 -14.43 2.70 4.33
CA LEU A 170 -15.37 3.56 3.59
C LEU A 170 -16.61 3.92 4.41
N VAL A 171 -17.15 2.96 5.17
CA VAL A 171 -18.28 3.21 6.07
C VAL A 171 -17.89 4.17 7.18
N LEU A 172 -16.74 3.97 7.83
CA LEU A 172 -16.26 4.87 8.88
C LEU A 172 -16.02 6.28 8.34
N LEU A 173 -15.40 6.41 7.16
CA LEU A 173 -15.19 7.70 6.51
C LEU A 173 -16.52 8.42 6.21
N ALA A 174 -17.56 7.68 5.82
CA ALA A 174 -18.87 8.23 5.50
C ALA A 174 -19.72 8.56 6.75
N THR A 175 -19.49 7.90 7.89
CA THR A 175 -20.36 7.99 9.08
C THR A 175 -19.74 8.78 10.23
N VAL A 176 -18.46 8.57 10.51
CA VAL A 176 -17.71 9.19 11.62
C VAL A 176 -16.92 10.41 11.13
N GLY A 177 -16.58 10.43 9.84
CA GLY A 177 -15.73 11.46 9.23
C GLY A 177 -14.28 11.00 9.13
N LYS A 178 -13.35 11.96 9.05
CA LYS A 178 -11.93 11.69 8.83
C LYS A 178 -11.12 11.97 10.09
N ASP A 179 -10.34 10.98 10.52
CA ASP A 179 -9.30 11.11 11.53
C ASP A 179 -8.07 10.28 11.15
N GLY A 180 -6.95 10.48 11.85
CA GLY A 180 -5.69 9.81 11.56
C GLY A 180 -5.72 8.29 11.80
N ILE A 181 -6.58 7.80 12.71
CA ILE A 181 -6.75 6.36 12.95
C ILE A 181 -7.49 5.71 11.77
N ILE A 182 -8.62 6.28 11.35
CA ILE A 182 -9.42 5.80 10.21
C ILE A 182 -8.58 5.79 8.92
N GLU A 183 -7.75 6.82 8.70
CA GLU A 183 -6.82 6.87 7.57
C GLU A 183 -5.71 5.81 7.65
N SER A 184 -5.25 5.47 8.86
CA SER A 184 -4.13 4.54 9.08
C SER A 184 -4.55 3.06 9.09
N LEU A 185 -5.79 2.74 9.44
CA LEU A 185 -6.31 1.36 9.47
C LEU A 185 -6.08 0.56 8.17
N PRO A 186 -6.47 1.05 6.97
CA PRO A 186 -6.23 0.31 5.73
C PRO A 186 -4.74 0.16 5.41
N MET A 187 -3.93 1.14 5.83
CA MET A 187 -2.47 1.08 5.67
C MET A 187 -1.86 0.00 6.57
N TRP A 188 -2.21 -0.06 7.85
CA TRP A 188 -1.74 -1.09 8.78
C TRP A 188 -2.17 -2.50 8.33
N ALA A 189 -3.41 -2.66 7.88
CA ALA A 189 -3.88 -3.92 7.31
C ALA A 189 -3.05 -4.32 6.08
N THR A 190 -2.73 -3.36 5.20
CA THR A 190 -1.88 -3.58 4.03
C THR A 190 -0.46 -4.00 4.43
N TYR A 191 0.16 -3.31 5.40
CA TYR A 191 1.49 -3.66 5.89
C TYR A 191 1.53 -5.07 6.49
N LEU A 192 0.56 -5.39 7.34
CA LEU A 192 0.45 -6.73 7.94
C LEU A 192 0.26 -7.79 6.85
N LEU A 193 -0.65 -7.57 5.91
CA LEU A 193 -0.91 -8.51 4.81
C LEU A 193 0.37 -8.76 4.00
N LEU A 194 1.03 -7.70 3.55
CA LEU A 194 2.26 -7.80 2.76
C LEU A 194 3.37 -8.50 3.55
N PHE A 195 3.46 -8.26 4.86
CA PHE A 195 4.40 -8.96 5.72
C PHE A 195 4.13 -10.46 5.77
N LEU A 196 2.88 -10.84 6.07
CA LEU A 196 2.46 -12.24 6.17
C LEU A 196 2.68 -12.97 4.85
N VAL A 197 2.33 -12.35 3.71
CA VAL A 197 2.44 -13.00 2.41
C VAL A 197 3.90 -13.11 1.94
N ASN A 198 4.71 -12.06 2.09
CA ASN A 198 6.07 -12.05 1.54
C ASN A 198 7.10 -12.72 2.44
N PHE A 199 7.01 -12.54 3.75
CA PHE A 199 8.10 -12.84 4.69
C PHE A 199 7.78 -13.94 5.69
N THR A 200 6.61 -14.60 5.56
CA THR A 200 6.27 -15.78 6.35
C THR A 200 5.96 -16.97 5.45
N ASN A 201 5.97 -18.16 6.04
CA ASN A 201 5.65 -19.41 5.35
C ASN A 201 4.14 -19.74 5.38
N LEU A 202 3.30 -18.79 5.85
CA LEU A 202 1.86 -19.02 5.99
C LEU A 202 1.18 -19.31 4.65
N PHE A 203 1.68 -18.73 3.56
CA PHE A 203 1.11 -18.81 2.21
C PHE A 203 2.01 -19.54 1.20
N ASP A 204 2.97 -20.34 1.68
CA ASP A 204 3.83 -21.08 0.77
C ASP A 204 3.02 -22.12 0.00
N VAL A 205 3.09 -22.02 -1.32
CA VAL A 205 2.57 -23.05 -2.23
C VAL A 205 3.52 -24.24 -2.11
N LYS A 206 3.05 -25.35 -1.52
CA LYS A 206 3.78 -26.61 -1.63
C LYS A 206 3.93 -26.90 -3.12
N LYS A 207 5.13 -26.72 -3.68
CA LYS A 207 5.47 -27.32 -4.96
C LYS A 207 5.31 -28.82 -4.75
N ALA A 208 4.31 -29.42 -5.37
CA ALA A 208 4.27 -30.86 -5.48
C ALA A 208 5.59 -31.25 -6.15
N GLU A 209 6.42 -32.02 -5.44
CA GLU A 209 7.59 -32.64 -6.02
C GLU A 209 7.11 -33.38 -7.28
N GLU A 210 7.61 -32.98 -8.45
CA GLU A 210 7.52 -33.81 -9.65
C GLU A 210 8.16 -35.15 -9.26
N LYS A 211 7.33 -36.16 -9.03
CA LYS A 211 7.80 -37.55 -9.02
C LYS A 211 8.35 -37.78 -10.41
N GLU A 212 9.68 -37.77 -10.55
CA GLU A 212 10.33 -38.39 -11.69
C GLU A 212 9.72 -39.80 -11.85
N PRO A 213 9.17 -40.14 -13.02
CA PRO A 213 8.71 -41.50 -13.24
C PRO A 213 9.93 -42.41 -13.10
N ALA A 214 9.83 -43.37 -12.18
CA ALA A 214 10.82 -44.43 -12.04
C ALA A 214 11.01 -45.08 -13.43
N LEU A 215 12.20 -44.92 -13.98
CA LEU A 215 12.65 -45.71 -15.13
C LEU A 215 12.65 -47.17 -14.68
N VAL A 216 11.70 -47.95 -15.20
CA VAL A 216 11.70 -49.42 -15.17
C VAL A 216 12.05 -49.91 -16.56
#